data_AF-X7Z4F2-F1
#
_entry.id   AF-X7Z4F2-F1
#
_cell.length_a   1.000
_cell.length_b   1.000
_cell.length_c   1.000
_cell.angle_alpha   90.00
_cell.angle_beta   90.00
_cell.angle_gamma   90.00
#
_symmetry.space_group_name_H-M   'P 1'
#
loop_
_entity.id
_entity.type
_entity.pdbx_description
1 polymer ?
#
loop_
_entity_poly.entity_id
_entity_poly.type
_entity_poly.pdbx_seq_one_letter_code
_entity_poly.pdbx_strand_id
1 'polypeptide(L)'
;MGLDVIRHTAVADQAAALLCHIMLQGLASRPPSDEELNRSNAFAVAEEAIETWADESKSEADDKAAYVRAVAGQSSAAKDMRSPPSETSHLPPDLAPAPSTDSSVRKTSCSPRSCSRLAQGRGRFASVLRADSTPIEKLDALTWININALDRFPDEWKIQLAWMRQCPPDTPNPGLLFTTRLRQLKSLLSEGIRSGDIRVDSPSLEILARCVMDVLWMPENIVRTRGKQAALTLARDTVV
;
A
#
# COMPACT_ATOMS: atom_id res chain seq x y z
N MET A 1 6.54 8.02 -3.93
CA MET A 1 7.07 7.75 -2.57
C MET A 1 7.95 8.91 -2.08
N GLY A 2 8.55 8.84 -0.89
CA GLY A 2 9.66 9.75 -0.52
C GLY A 2 10.95 9.34 -1.24
N LEU A 3 11.70 10.29 -1.80
CA LEU A 3 12.88 10.04 -2.65
C LEU A 3 13.97 9.23 -1.92
N ASP A 4 14.14 9.41 -0.61
CA ASP A 4 15.11 8.67 0.20
C ASP A 4 14.77 7.19 0.36
N VAL A 5 13.47 6.82 0.34
CA VAL A 5 13.06 5.41 0.38
C VAL A 5 13.35 4.72 -0.95
N ILE A 6 13.22 5.45 -2.07
CA ILE A 6 13.44 4.91 -3.42
C ILE A 6 14.93 4.81 -3.73
N ARG A 7 15.70 5.90 -3.56
CA ARG A 7 17.13 5.87 -3.88
C ARG A 7 17.91 5.09 -2.83
N HIS A 8 17.49 5.13 -1.56
CA HIS A 8 18.27 4.59 -0.46
C HIS A 8 19.71 5.15 -0.49
N THR A 9 20.69 4.28 -0.74
CA THR A 9 22.11 4.59 -0.88
C THR A 9 22.57 4.70 -2.34
N ALA A 10 21.66 4.55 -3.30
CA ALA A 10 21.96 4.69 -4.72
C ALA A 10 22.30 6.13 -5.11
N VAL A 11 23.14 6.26 -6.13
CA VAL A 11 23.43 7.54 -6.77
C VAL A 11 22.15 8.06 -7.43
N ALA A 12 21.83 9.35 -7.23
CA ALA A 12 20.59 9.95 -7.69
C ALA A 12 20.37 9.78 -9.20
N ASP A 13 21.43 9.98 -9.99
CA ASP A 13 21.39 9.85 -11.46
C ASP A 13 21.01 8.44 -11.91
N GLN A 14 21.46 7.41 -11.19
CA GLN A 14 21.11 6.02 -11.52
C GLN A 14 19.64 5.72 -11.25
N ALA A 15 19.11 6.18 -10.10
CA ALA A 15 17.71 6.02 -9.77
C ALA A 15 16.81 6.81 -10.75
N ALA A 16 17.20 8.03 -11.10
CA ALA A 16 16.49 8.86 -12.08
C ALA A 16 16.49 8.23 -13.47
N ALA A 17 17.65 7.78 -13.96
CA ALA A 17 17.76 7.12 -15.27
C ALA A 17 16.88 5.86 -15.33
N LEU A 18 16.86 5.06 -14.26
CA LEU A 18 16.06 3.85 -14.20
C LEU A 18 14.55 4.14 -14.18
N LEU A 19 14.11 5.13 -13.39
CA LEU A 19 12.71 5.56 -13.38
C LEU A 19 12.28 6.10 -14.75
N CYS A 20 13.10 6.94 -15.38
CA CYS A 20 12.84 7.41 -16.73
C CYS A 20 12.76 6.27 -17.74
N HIS A 21 13.66 5.27 -17.65
CA HIS A 21 13.62 4.10 -18.51
C HIS A 21 12.31 3.33 -18.35
N ILE A 22 11.92 3.00 -17.12
CA ILE A 22 10.66 2.32 -16.84
C ILE A 22 9.50 3.12 -17.41
N MET A 23 9.36 4.39 -17.03
CA MET A 23 8.21 5.23 -17.41
C MET A 23 8.09 5.49 -18.92
N LEU A 24 9.19 5.42 -19.67
CA LEU A 24 9.20 5.71 -21.10
C LEU A 24 9.22 4.45 -21.98
N GLN A 25 9.69 3.31 -21.47
CA GLN A 25 9.94 2.10 -22.28
C GLN A 25 9.27 0.85 -21.70
N GLY A 26 8.71 0.92 -20.49
CA GLY A 26 8.20 -0.25 -19.78
C GLY A 26 9.32 -1.17 -19.30
N LEU A 27 8.96 -2.39 -18.94
CA LEU A 27 9.88 -3.44 -18.49
C LEU A 27 9.82 -4.68 -19.38
N ALA A 28 8.72 -4.88 -20.09
CA ALA A 28 8.48 -6.07 -20.89
C ALA A 28 9.40 -6.11 -22.09
N SER A 29 10.00 -7.28 -22.31
CA SER A 29 10.85 -7.50 -23.48
C SER A 29 10.08 -7.43 -24.80
N ARG A 30 8.78 -7.74 -24.78
CA ARG A 30 7.83 -7.45 -25.85
C ARG A 30 6.65 -6.69 -25.27
N PRO A 31 6.08 -5.69 -25.96
CA PRO A 31 4.87 -5.04 -25.51
C PRO A 31 3.71 -6.05 -25.54
N PRO A 32 3.10 -6.40 -24.39
CA PRO A 32 1.89 -7.20 -24.37
C PRO A 32 0.68 -6.35 -24.77
N SER A 33 -0.34 -6.99 -25.34
CA SER A 33 -1.63 -6.35 -25.55
C SER A 33 -2.47 -6.35 -24.26
N ASP A 34 -3.36 -5.36 -24.13
CA ASP A 34 -4.32 -5.30 -23.02
C ASP A 34 -5.16 -6.58 -22.90
N GLU A 35 -5.53 -7.18 -24.02
CA GLU A 35 -6.31 -8.41 -24.06
C GLU A 35 -5.53 -9.64 -23.59
N GLU A 36 -4.22 -9.69 -23.82
CA GLU A 36 -3.36 -10.74 -23.26
C GLU A 36 -3.29 -10.61 -21.73
N LEU A 37 -3.01 -9.40 -21.23
CA LEU A 37 -2.90 -9.15 -19.80
C LEU A 37 -4.21 -9.41 -19.05
N ASN A 38 -5.34 -8.97 -19.62
CA ASN A 38 -6.68 -9.20 -19.05
C ASN A 38 -7.06 -10.68 -18.98
N ARG A 39 -6.51 -11.53 -19.85
CA ARG A 39 -6.77 -12.98 -19.87
C ARG A 39 -5.78 -13.78 -19.02
N SER A 40 -4.78 -13.14 -18.42
CA SER A 40 -3.77 -13.83 -17.62
C SER A 40 -4.37 -14.42 -16.33
N ASN A 41 -3.82 -15.55 -15.88
CA ASN A 41 -4.27 -16.16 -14.61
C ASN A 41 -3.97 -15.24 -13.42
N ALA A 42 -2.86 -14.50 -13.46
CA ALA A 42 -2.51 -13.51 -12.44
C ALA A 42 -3.58 -12.42 -12.33
N PHE A 43 -4.11 -11.93 -13.46
CA PHE A 43 -5.17 -10.93 -13.46
C PHE A 43 -6.48 -11.50 -12.91
N ALA A 44 -6.84 -12.74 -13.27
CA ALA A 44 -8.01 -13.41 -12.70
C ALA A 44 -7.90 -13.60 -11.17
N VAL A 45 -6.72 -14.00 -10.66
CA VAL A 45 -6.45 -14.10 -9.22
C VAL A 45 -6.52 -12.73 -8.53
N ALA A 46 -6.11 -11.65 -9.22
CA ALA A 46 -6.24 -10.30 -8.70
C ALA A 46 -7.71 -9.87 -8.60
N GLU A 47 -8.53 -10.12 -9.63
CA GLU A 47 -9.97 -9.88 -9.64
C GLU A 47 -10.67 -10.61 -8.49
N GLU A 48 -10.44 -11.92 -8.35
CA GLU A 48 -10.99 -12.72 -7.25
C GLU A 48 -10.60 -12.13 -5.88
N ALA A 49 -9.33 -11.75 -5.72
CA ALA A 49 -8.86 -11.11 -4.50
C ALA A 49 -9.54 -9.77 -4.21
N ILE A 50 -9.90 -8.99 -5.24
CA ILE A 50 -10.60 -7.70 -5.13
C ILE A 50 -12.09 -7.91 -4.81
N GLU A 51 -12.73 -8.91 -5.42
CA GLU A 51 -14.13 -9.25 -5.16
C GLU A 51 -14.37 -9.59 -3.68
N THR A 52 -13.43 -10.30 -3.05
CA THR A 52 -13.54 -10.59 -1.60
C THR A 52 -13.65 -9.33 -0.74
N TRP A 53 -13.16 -8.18 -1.21
CA TRP A 53 -13.30 -6.92 -0.48
C TRP A 53 -14.75 -6.43 -0.48
N ALA A 54 -15.50 -6.66 -1.58
CA ALA A 54 -16.90 -6.25 -1.72
C ALA A 54 -17.78 -6.92 -0.67
N ASP A 55 -17.58 -8.21 -0.45
CA ASP A 55 -18.36 -8.98 0.52
C ASP A 55 -18.00 -8.60 1.97
N GLU A 56 -16.73 -8.35 2.25
CA GLU A 56 -16.28 -7.82 3.55
C GLU A 56 -16.92 -6.45 3.86
N SER A 57 -17.06 -5.56 2.88
CA SER A 57 -17.66 -4.24 3.12
C SER A 57 -19.16 -4.29 3.42
N LYS A 58 -19.89 -5.25 2.84
CA LYS A 58 -21.31 -5.46 3.13
C LYS A 58 -21.46 -5.95 4.58
N SER A 59 -20.60 -6.87 4.99
CA SER A 59 -20.52 -7.36 6.38
C SER A 59 -20.15 -6.23 7.36
N GLU A 60 -19.12 -5.42 7.05
CA GLU A 60 -18.70 -4.30 7.90
C GLU A 60 -19.76 -3.20 8.03
N ALA A 61 -20.53 -2.93 6.96
CA ALA A 61 -21.62 -1.97 6.99
C ALA A 61 -22.77 -2.46 7.89
N ASP A 62 -23.07 -3.76 7.85
CA ASP A 62 -24.08 -4.38 8.70
C ASP A 62 -23.64 -4.38 10.17
N ASP A 63 -22.37 -4.70 10.46
CA ASP A 63 -21.79 -4.62 11.81
C ASP A 63 -21.82 -3.20 12.39
N LYS A 64 -21.49 -2.18 11.59
CA LYS A 64 -21.59 -0.78 12.02
C LYS A 64 -23.04 -0.37 12.26
N ALA A 65 -23.97 -0.79 11.40
CA ALA A 65 -25.39 -0.54 11.59
C ALA A 65 -25.94 -1.25 12.82
N ALA A 66 -25.47 -2.47 13.12
CA ALA A 66 -25.80 -3.21 14.34
C ALA A 66 -25.24 -2.52 15.59
N TYR A 67 -23.99 -2.04 15.54
CA TYR A 67 -23.36 -1.29 16.63
C TYR A 67 -24.08 0.04 16.90
N VAL A 68 -24.42 0.81 15.86
CA VAL A 68 -25.19 2.07 15.99
C VAL A 68 -26.59 1.79 16.56
N ARG A 69 -27.26 0.73 16.13
CA ARG A 69 -28.54 0.30 16.72
C ARG A 69 -28.42 -0.08 18.20
N ALA A 70 -27.35 -0.78 18.58
CA ALA A 70 -27.07 -1.15 19.96
C ALA A 70 -26.77 0.07 20.85
N VAL A 71 -25.96 1.01 20.38
CA VAL A 71 -25.65 2.26 21.10
C VAL A 71 -26.88 3.16 21.20
N ALA A 72 -27.68 3.26 20.13
CA ALA A 72 -28.95 4.00 20.17
C ALA A 72 -29.91 3.40 21.20
N GLY A 73 -30.05 2.07 21.24
CA GLY A 73 -30.87 1.36 22.21
C GLY A 73 -30.41 1.52 23.67
N GLN A 74 -29.11 1.65 23.91
CA GLN A 74 -28.55 1.93 25.24
C GLN A 74 -28.73 3.40 25.65
N SER A 75 -28.61 4.34 24.70
CA SER A 75 -28.77 5.77 24.97
C SER A 75 -30.23 6.19 25.24
N SER A 76 -31.21 5.46 24.70
CA SER A 76 -32.62 5.66 25.02
C SER A 76 -33.03 5.10 26.39
N ALA A 77 -32.21 4.22 26.99
CA ALA A 77 -32.44 3.68 28.33
C ALA A 77 -31.82 4.53 29.45
N ALA A 78 -31.02 5.56 29.12
CA ALA A 78 -30.23 6.34 30.08
C ALA A 78 -30.66 7.82 30.18
N LYS A 79 -31.91 8.15 29.83
CA LYS A 79 -32.43 9.53 29.89
C LYS A 79 -33.49 9.74 30.98
N ASP A 80 -33.29 9.12 32.14
CA ASP A 80 -34.00 9.45 33.38
C ASP A 80 -33.03 9.39 34.57
N MET A 81 -32.12 10.37 34.68
CA MET A 81 -31.71 10.93 35.98
C MET A 81 -30.86 12.19 35.80
N ARG A 82 -31.26 13.21 36.56
CA ARG A 82 -30.82 14.60 36.54
C ARG A 82 -29.67 14.82 37.54
N SER A 83 -28.67 15.63 37.20
CA SER A 83 -27.55 16.08 38.07
C SER A 83 -28.03 16.99 39.24
N PRO A 84 -27.18 17.36 40.26
CA PRO A 84 -26.16 18.44 40.11
C PRO A 84 -24.94 18.33 41.13
N PRO A 85 -24.18 19.39 41.56
CA PRO A 85 -22.71 19.48 41.39
C PRO A 85 -21.87 19.74 42.69
N SER A 86 -20.53 19.62 42.65
CA SER A 86 -19.59 20.47 43.44
C SER A 86 -18.10 20.15 43.20
N GLU A 87 -17.28 21.19 43.37
CA GLU A 87 -15.82 21.31 43.29
C GLU A 87 -15.05 20.49 44.34
N THR A 88 -13.75 20.19 44.11
CA THR A 88 -12.60 20.69 44.90
C THR A 88 -11.28 20.06 44.41
N SER A 89 -10.29 20.95 44.27
CA SER A 89 -8.85 20.76 43.98
C SER A 89 -8.14 19.75 44.91
N HIS A 90 -7.00 19.18 44.49
CA HIS A 90 -5.75 19.03 45.29
C HIS A 90 -4.70 18.20 44.50
N LEU A 91 -3.69 18.90 43.96
CA LEU A 91 -2.32 18.41 43.76
C LEU A 91 -1.55 18.57 45.09
N PRO A 92 -0.39 17.92 45.37
CA PRO A 92 0.90 18.38 44.80
C PRO A 92 1.98 17.24 44.70
N PRO A 93 3.31 17.49 44.67
CA PRO A 93 4.17 17.19 43.51
C PRO A 93 5.33 16.20 43.82
N ASP A 94 5.93 15.58 42.81
CA ASP A 94 7.35 15.23 42.92
C ASP A 94 8.06 15.24 41.57
N LEU A 95 9.24 15.86 41.56
CA LEU A 95 10.09 16.12 40.41
C LEU A 95 11.06 14.95 40.18
N ALA A 96 11.20 14.52 38.93
CA ALA A 96 12.46 13.96 38.41
C ALA A 96 12.66 14.41 36.95
N PRO A 97 13.90 14.68 36.50
CA PRO A 97 14.21 15.58 35.40
C PRO A 97 14.01 14.94 34.01
N ALA A 98 13.65 15.80 33.05
CA ALA A 98 13.51 15.45 31.64
C ALA A 98 14.86 15.07 30.99
N PRO A 99 14.90 14.09 30.08
CA PRO A 99 15.81 14.10 28.96
C PRO A 99 15.15 14.84 27.79
N SER A 100 15.62 16.07 27.55
CA SER A 100 15.43 16.76 26.28
C SER A 100 16.29 16.07 25.21
N THR A 101 15.67 15.19 24.43
CA THR A 101 16.15 14.84 23.09
C THR A 101 14.95 14.75 22.17
N ASP A 102 14.82 15.79 21.36
CA ASP A 102 13.86 15.91 20.27
C ASP A 102 14.06 14.76 19.28
N SER A 103 13.24 13.71 19.45
CA SER A 103 12.98 12.69 18.44
C SER A 103 11.48 12.53 18.34
N SER A 104 10.83 13.64 18.00
CA SER A 104 9.41 13.68 17.68
C SER A 104 9.13 13.01 16.31
N VAL A 105 9.56 11.75 16.14
CA VAL A 105 8.91 10.86 15.17
C VAL A 105 7.51 10.64 15.72
N ARG A 106 6.57 11.43 15.21
CA ARG A 106 5.14 11.30 15.49
C ARG A 106 4.78 9.85 15.20
N LYS A 107 4.60 9.03 16.25
CA LYS A 107 4.16 7.65 16.13
C LYS A 107 2.83 7.69 15.41
N THR A 108 2.86 7.43 14.11
CA THR A 108 1.65 7.26 13.31
C THR A 108 1.11 5.91 13.73
N SER A 109 0.31 5.90 14.81
CA SER A 109 -0.29 4.69 15.33
C SER A 109 -1.30 4.20 14.31
N CYS A 110 -0.99 3.07 13.68
CA CYS A 110 -1.93 2.37 12.83
C CYS A 110 -3.03 1.78 13.73
N SER A 111 -4.29 2.18 13.52
CA SER A 111 -5.42 1.57 14.23
C SER A 111 -5.41 0.04 14.02
N PRO A 112 -5.82 -0.79 15.01
CA PRO A 112 -5.85 -2.26 14.87
C PRO A 112 -6.58 -2.73 13.61
N ARG A 113 -7.62 -2.00 13.19
CA ARG A 113 -8.40 -2.26 11.97
C ARG A 113 -7.64 -1.94 10.68
N SER A 114 -6.79 -0.92 10.71
CA SER A 114 -5.89 -0.62 9.60
C SER A 114 -4.79 -1.68 9.50
N CYS A 115 -4.23 -2.13 10.63
CA CYS A 115 -3.27 -3.23 10.67
C CYS A 115 -3.83 -4.54 10.08
N SER A 116 -5.08 -4.91 10.38
CA SER A 116 -5.69 -6.12 9.85
C SER A 116 -5.92 -6.06 8.34
N ARG A 117 -6.40 -4.92 7.81
CA ARG A 117 -6.57 -4.69 6.36
C ARG A 117 -5.23 -4.73 5.62
N LEU A 118 -4.20 -4.14 6.21
CA LEU A 118 -2.85 -4.19 5.68
C LEU A 118 -2.26 -5.61 5.69
N ALA A 119 -2.54 -6.41 6.72
CA ALA A 119 -2.14 -7.81 6.81
C ALA A 119 -2.85 -8.69 5.77
N GLN A 120 -4.14 -8.47 5.50
CA GLN A 120 -4.86 -9.17 4.43
C GLN A 120 -4.31 -8.82 3.04
N GLY A 121 -3.88 -7.58 2.83
CA GLY A 121 -3.12 -7.18 1.65
C GLY A 121 -1.84 -8.01 1.43
N ARG A 122 -1.29 -8.70 2.45
CA ARG A 122 -0.15 -9.64 2.29
C ARG A 122 -0.56 -10.95 1.63
N GLY A 123 -1.69 -11.53 2.06
CA GLY A 123 -2.17 -12.80 1.52
C GLY A 123 -2.49 -12.69 0.03
N ARG A 124 -3.05 -11.53 -0.36
CA ARG A 124 -3.50 -11.23 -1.72
C ARG A 124 -2.36 -10.87 -2.68
N PHE A 125 -1.32 -10.18 -2.22
CA PHE A 125 -0.09 -9.97 -3.00
C PHE A 125 0.64 -11.31 -3.25
N ALA A 126 0.63 -12.20 -2.25
CA ALA A 126 1.24 -13.52 -2.36
C ALA A 126 0.47 -14.48 -3.29
N SER A 127 -0.86 -14.36 -3.41
CA SER A 127 -1.65 -15.21 -4.32
C SER A 127 -1.33 -14.88 -5.78
N VAL A 128 -1.28 -13.61 -6.17
CA VAL A 128 -0.88 -13.18 -7.52
C VAL A 128 0.52 -13.68 -7.88
N LEU A 129 1.48 -13.56 -6.96
CA LEU A 129 2.84 -14.03 -7.22
C LEU A 129 2.95 -15.54 -7.42
N ARG A 130 2.03 -16.32 -6.84
CA ARG A 130 1.96 -17.78 -7.01
C ARG A 130 1.15 -18.21 -8.24
N ALA A 131 0.44 -17.30 -8.89
CA ALA A 131 -0.31 -17.62 -10.09
C ALA A 131 0.63 -18.13 -11.19
N ASP A 132 0.13 -19.06 -12.00
CA ASP A 132 0.84 -19.56 -13.18
C ASP A 132 0.69 -18.54 -14.31
N SER A 133 1.64 -17.61 -14.38
CA SER A 133 1.63 -16.44 -15.27
C SER A 133 3.04 -15.88 -15.39
N THR A 134 3.30 -15.13 -16.46
CA THR A 134 4.62 -14.52 -16.67
C THR A 134 4.91 -13.42 -15.63
N PRO A 135 6.18 -13.09 -15.40
CA PRO A 135 6.55 -11.97 -14.53
C PRO A 135 5.88 -10.64 -14.89
N ILE A 136 5.70 -10.35 -16.19
CA ILE A 136 4.98 -9.16 -16.66
C ILE A 136 3.48 -9.22 -16.32
N GLU A 137 2.81 -10.34 -16.56
CA GLU A 137 1.40 -10.52 -16.20
C GLU A 137 1.17 -10.37 -14.69
N LYS A 138 2.13 -10.85 -13.87
CA LYS A 138 2.10 -10.66 -12.41
C LYS A 138 2.29 -9.19 -12.03
N LEU A 139 3.18 -8.44 -12.69
CA LEU A 139 3.35 -7.01 -12.44
C LEU A 139 2.08 -6.22 -12.78
N ASP A 140 1.42 -6.54 -13.89
CA ASP A 140 0.13 -5.95 -14.27
C ASP A 140 -0.94 -6.20 -13.21
N ALA A 141 -1.12 -7.47 -12.82
CA ALA A 141 -2.08 -7.86 -11.79
C ALA A 141 -1.81 -7.20 -10.42
N LEU A 142 -0.53 -7.05 -10.04
CA LEU A 142 -0.16 -6.33 -8.82
C LEU A 142 -0.48 -4.83 -8.91
N THR A 143 -0.32 -4.21 -10.08
CA THR A 143 -0.73 -2.83 -10.33
C THR A 143 -2.24 -2.70 -10.17
N TRP A 144 -3.01 -3.63 -10.72
CA TRP A 144 -4.46 -3.65 -10.61
C TRP A 144 -4.94 -3.74 -9.15
N ILE A 145 -4.31 -4.59 -8.35
CA ILE A 145 -4.56 -4.67 -6.90
C ILE A 145 -4.28 -3.32 -6.23
N ASN A 146 -3.14 -2.66 -6.53
CA ASN A 146 -2.80 -1.38 -5.91
C ASN A 146 -3.80 -0.28 -6.28
N ILE A 147 -4.23 -0.20 -7.54
CA ILE A 147 -5.23 0.79 -8.01
C ILE A 147 -6.55 0.60 -7.26
N ASN A 148 -7.04 -0.64 -7.15
CA ASN A 148 -8.30 -0.91 -6.44
C ASN A 148 -8.14 -0.70 -4.92
N ALA A 149 -6.98 -1.03 -4.35
CA ALA A 149 -6.72 -0.80 -2.93
C ALA A 149 -6.71 0.69 -2.60
N LEU A 150 -6.14 1.52 -3.49
CA LEU A 150 -6.12 2.97 -3.35
C LEU A 150 -7.51 3.59 -3.42
N ASP A 151 -8.34 3.12 -4.35
CA ASP A 151 -9.73 3.55 -4.50
C ASP A 151 -10.56 3.21 -3.26
N ARG A 152 -10.31 2.02 -2.68
CA ARG A 152 -11.13 1.47 -1.59
C ARG A 152 -10.67 1.86 -0.18
N PHE A 153 -9.38 2.01 0.03
CA PHE A 153 -8.75 2.25 1.34
C PHE A 153 -7.85 3.51 1.30
N PRO A 154 -8.39 4.69 0.94
CA PRO A 154 -7.58 5.88 0.70
C PRO A 154 -6.89 6.40 1.98
N ASP A 155 -7.50 6.21 3.15
CA ASP A 155 -6.94 6.68 4.42
C ASP A 155 -5.77 5.81 4.88
N GLU A 156 -5.90 4.48 4.78
CA GLU A 156 -4.81 3.55 5.03
C GLU A 156 -3.62 3.80 4.10
N TRP A 157 -3.90 4.13 2.83
CA TRP A 157 -2.86 4.47 1.87
C TRP A 157 -2.12 5.77 2.21
N LYS A 158 -2.86 6.81 2.62
CA LYS A 158 -2.27 8.07 3.09
C LYS A 158 -1.42 7.87 4.32
N ILE A 159 -1.84 7.02 5.25
CA ILE A 159 -1.07 6.65 6.45
C ILE A 159 0.23 5.96 6.04
N GLN A 160 0.19 4.99 5.12
CA GLN A 160 1.39 4.34 4.62
C GLN A 160 2.33 5.35 3.94
N LEU A 161 1.83 6.14 2.98
CA LEU A 161 2.63 7.15 2.27
C LEU A 161 3.25 8.18 3.21
N ALA A 162 2.50 8.65 4.20
CA ALA A 162 3.01 9.56 5.22
C ALA A 162 4.15 8.91 6.02
N TRP A 163 3.99 7.64 6.40
CA TRP A 163 5.03 6.88 7.10
C TRP A 163 6.31 6.75 6.26
N MET A 164 6.22 6.37 4.98
CA MET A 164 7.41 6.25 4.11
C MET A 164 8.09 7.59 3.82
N ARG A 165 7.39 8.72 3.92
CA ARG A 165 8.00 10.04 3.79
C ARG A 165 8.74 10.48 5.05
N GLN A 166 8.36 9.95 6.21
CA GLN A 166 8.82 10.42 7.52
C GLN A 166 9.80 9.47 8.19
N CYS A 167 9.86 8.19 7.78
CA CYS A 167 10.74 7.21 8.38
C CYS A 167 11.98 6.96 7.52
N PRO A 168 13.20 7.05 8.09
CA PRO A 168 14.41 6.56 7.45
C PRO A 168 14.23 5.11 7.00
N PRO A 169 14.81 4.70 5.85
CA PRO A 169 14.60 3.38 5.28
C PRO A 169 15.01 2.22 6.21
N ASP A 170 15.94 2.46 7.13
CA ASP A 170 16.46 1.47 8.09
C ASP A 170 15.70 1.45 9.43
N THR A 171 14.61 2.21 9.57
CA THR A 171 13.83 2.27 10.82
C THR A 171 13.16 0.91 11.07
N PRO A 172 13.38 0.26 12.24
CA PRO A 172 12.69 -0.98 12.61
C PRO A 172 11.18 -0.76 12.59
N ASN A 173 10.53 -1.41 11.64
CA ASN A 173 9.20 -1.03 11.18
C ASN A 173 8.11 -1.93 11.78
N PRO A 174 6.92 -1.42 12.16
CA PRO A 174 5.69 -2.22 12.11
C PRO A 174 5.34 -2.68 10.66
N GLY A 175 5.90 -2.03 9.65
CA GLY A 175 5.83 -2.35 8.21
C GLY A 175 6.80 -3.43 7.74
N LEU A 176 6.66 -4.61 8.34
CA LEU A 176 7.04 -5.89 7.72
C LEU A 176 6.53 -6.02 6.27
N LEU A 177 5.49 -5.26 5.92
CA LEU A 177 4.87 -5.18 4.60
C LEU A 177 5.81 -4.67 3.51
N PHE A 178 6.52 -3.56 3.74
CA PHE A 178 7.35 -2.95 2.70
C PHE A 178 8.57 -3.83 2.40
N THR A 179 9.26 -4.28 3.44
CA THR A 179 10.44 -5.15 3.28
C THR A 179 10.09 -6.52 2.69
N THR A 180 8.94 -7.09 3.06
CA THR A 180 8.43 -8.34 2.46
C THR A 180 8.06 -8.13 0.99
N ARG A 181 7.30 -7.08 0.67
CA ARG A 181 6.91 -6.75 -0.73
C ARG A 181 8.13 -6.47 -1.58
N LEU A 182 9.10 -5.72 -1.07
CA LEU A 182 10.35 -5.46 -1.77
C LEU A 182 11.11 -6.77 -2.05
N ARG A 183 11.21 -7.68 -1.08
CA ARG A 183 11.83 -9.00 -1.29
C ARG A 183 11.09 -9.83 -2.34
N GLN A 184 9.76 -9.85 -2.29
CA GLN A 184 8.93 -10.55 -3.24
C GLN A 184 9.09 -9.98 -4.66
N LEU A 185 9.09 -8.66 -4.78
CA LEU A 185 9.28 -7.96 -6.04
C LEU A 185 10.68 -8.20 -6.62
N LYS A 186 11.74 -8.20 -5.78
CA LYS A 186 13.08 -8.61 -6.21
C LYS A 186 13.09 -10.02 -6.79
N SER A 187 12.39 -10.97 -6.17
CA SER A 187 12.30 -12.34 -6.68
C SER A 187 11.64 -12.38 -8.05
N LEU A 188 10.50 -11.69 -8.20
CA LEU A 188 9.76 -11.59 -9.46
C LEU A 188 10.60 -10.96 -10.57
N LEU A 189 11.29 -9.85 -10.27
CA LEU A 189 12.13 -9.14 -11.24
C LEU A 189 13.35 -9.97 -11.63
N SER A 190 13.97 -10.69 -10.67
CA SER A 190 15.07 -11.61 -10.95
C SER A 190 14.65 -12.75 -11.88
N GLU A 191 13.44 -13.28 -11.66
CA GLU A 191 12.83 -14.30 -12.52
C GLU A 191 12.58 -13.76 -13.93
N GLY A 192 11.95 -12.59 -14.06
CA GLY A 192 11.67 -11.95 -15.35
C GLY A 192 12.92 -11.62 -16.16
N ILE A 193 13.99 -11.14 -15.52
CA ILE A 193 15.26 -10.90 -16.20
C ILE A 193 15.87 -12.23 -16.69
N ARG A 194 15.80 -13.29 -15.89
CA ARG A 194 16.37 -14.59 -16.24
C ARG A 194 15.58 -15.32 -17.33
N SER A 195 14.25 -15.21 -17.31
CA SER A 195 13.38 -15.78 -18.35
C SER A 195 13.41 -14.98 -19.65
N GLY A 196 13.93 -13.76 -19.61
CA GLY A 196 13.91 -12.83 -20.74
C GLY A 196 12.56 -12.14 -20.93
N ASP A 197 11.63 -12.25 -19.98
CA ASP A 197 10.34 -11.54 -20.01
C ASP A 197 10.49 -10.06 -19.64
N ILE A 198 11.52 -9.72 -18.84
CA ILE A 198 11.87 -8.35 -18.47
C ILE A 198 13.19 -7.95 -19.11
N ARG A 199 13.21 -6.80 -19.78
CA ARG A 199 14.40 -6.17 -20.35
C ARG A 199 14.65 -4.82 -19.69
N VAL A 200 15.69 -4.77 -18.87
CA VAL A 200 16.15 -3.53 -18.25
C VAL A 200 17.66 -3.59 -18.05
N ASP A 201 18.34 -2.49 -18.32
CA ASP A 201 19.74 -2.32 -17.93
C ASP A 201 19.78 -1.64 -16.56
N SER A 202 20.01 -2.42 -15.51
CA SER A 202 20.05 -1.90 -14.14
C SER A 202 21.32 -2.35 -13.42
N PRO A 203 22.03 -1.44 -12.74
CA PRO A 203 23.24 -1.77 -12.00
C PRO A 203 22.96 -2.64 -10.76
N SER A 204 21.71 -2.68 -10.29
CA SER A 204 21.32 -3.46 -9.12
C SER A 204 19.84 -3.80 -9.10
N LEU A 205 19.54 -5.08 -8.87
CA LEU A 205 18.18 -5.58 -8.63
C LEU A 205 17.49 -4.89 -7.43
N GLU A 206 18.29 -4.43 -6.47
CA GLU A 206 17.81 -3.72 -5.28
C GLU A 206 17.29 -2.31 -5.61
N ILE A 207 17.96 -1.61 -6.54
CA ILE A 207 17.52 -0.30 -7.03
C ILE A 207 16.31 -0.47 -7.96
N LEU A 208 16.36 -1.47 -8.84
CA LEU A 208 15.23 -1.81 -9.72
C LEU A 208 13.96 -2.08 -8.93
N ALA A 209 14.02 -2.97 -7.93
CA ALA A 209 12.83 -3.30 -7.14
C ALA A 209 12.25 -2.09 -6.42
N ARG A 210 13.08 -1.16 -5.94
CA ARG A 210 12.59 0.09 -5.33
C ARG A 210 11.94 1.02 -6.35
N CYS A 211 12.53 1.17 -7.53
CA CYS A 211 11.96 2.00 -8.60
C CYS A 211 10.62 1.42 -9.08
N VAL A 212 10.56 0.09 -9.31
CA VAL A 212 9.33 -0.60 -9.68
C VAL A 212 8.27 -0.47 -8.58
N MET A 213 8.65 -0.63 -7.31
CA MET A 213 7.72 -0.45 -6.18
C MET A 213 7.12 0.96 -6.13
N ASP A 214 7.87 1.99 -6.54
CA ASP A 214 7.37 3.36 -6.60
C ASP A 214 6.36 3.57 -7.73
N VAL A 215 6.66 3.09 -8.95
CA VAL A 215 5.78 3.27 -10.11
C VAL A 215 4.55 2.36 -10.09
N LEU A 216 4.61 1.20 -9.42
CA LEU A 216 3.45 0.34 -9.17
C LEU A 216 2.36 1.03 -8.33
N TRP A 217 2.69 2.17 -7.71
CA TRP A 217 1.75 2.96 -6.92
C TRP A 217 1.24 4.14 -7.70
N MET A 218 0.14 3.88 -8.41
CA MET A 218 -0.57 4.90 -9.16
C MET A 218 -0.95 6.10 -8.27
N PRO A 219 -0.67 7.34 -8.70
CA PRO A 219 -1.10 8.53 -7.98
C PRO A 219 -2.63 8.62 -7.78
N GLU A 220 -3.06 8.95 -6.57
CA GLU A 220 -4.49 9.04 -6.18
C GLU A 220 -5.29 10.00 -7.07
N ASN A 221 -4.67 11.11 -7.47
CA ASN A 221 -5.30 12.09 -8.36
C ASN A 221 -5.60 11.50 -9.74
N ILE A 222 -4.76 10.61 -10.27
CA ILE A 222 -5.00 9.95 -11.57
C ILE A 222 -6.18 9.00 -11.44
N VAL A 223 -6.17 8.12 -10.43
CA VAL A 223 -7.27 7.16 -10.19
C VAL A 223 -8.60 7.88 -9.99
N ARG A 224 -8.64 8.96 -9.20
CA ARG A 224 -9.86 9.73 -8.95
C ARG A 224 -10.39 10.48 -10.18
N THR A 225 -9.48 11.04 -11.01
CA THR A 225 -9.88 11.91 -12.12
C THR A 225 -10.20 11.12 -13.39
N ARG A 226 -9.49 10.01 -13.64
CA ARG A 226 -9.58 9.23 -14.88
C ARG A 226 -10.29 7.89 -14.68
N GLY A 227 -10.43 7.43 -13.43
CA GLY A 227 -10.99 6.11 -13.11
C GLY A 227 -9.95 5.00 -13.13
N LYS A 228 -10.31 3.86 -12.55
CA LYS A 228 -9.41 2.71 -12.36
C LYS A 228 -8.91 2.08 -13.66
N GLN A 229 -9.79 1.96 -14.67
CA GLN A 229 -9.44 1.36 -15.95
C GLN A 229 -8.43 2.22 -16.72
N ALA A 230 -8.67 3.52 -16.85
CA ALA A 230 -7.72 4.42 -17.50
C ALA A 230 -6.38 4.52 -16.74
N ALA A 231 -6.42 4.41 -15.40
CA ALA A 231 -5.22 4.30 -14.59
C ALA A 231 -4.43 3.01 -14.86
N LEU A 232 -5.12 1.88 -15.05
CA LEU A 232 -4.48 0.61 -15.41
C LEU A 232 -3.85 0.67 -16.80
N THR A 233 -4.55 1.22 -17.81
CA THR A 233 -3.98 1.44 -19.14
C THR A 233 -2.73 2.30 -19.06
N LEU A 234 -2.75 3.40 -18.30
CA LEU A 234 -1.56 4.23 -18.11
C LEU A 234 -0.41 3.45 -17.46
N ALA A 235 -0.69 2.60 -16.46
CA ALA A 235 0.34 1.76 -15.87
C ALA A 235 0.93 0.76 -16.86
N ARG A 236 0.10 0.18 -17.73
CA ARG A 236 0.55 -0.72 -18.79
C ARG A 236 1.42 -0.01 -19.83
N ASP A 237 1.12 1.23 -20.15
CA ASP A 237 1.92 2.04 -21.08
C ASP A 237 3.27 2.49 -20.48
N THR A 238 3.44 2.44 -19.16
CA THR A 238 4.58 3.09 -18.46
C THR A 238 5.38 2.17 -17.54
N VAL A 239 4.93 0.96 -17.25
CA VAL A 239 5.62 0.05 -16.32
C VAL A 239 5.76 -1.33 -16.91
N VAL A 240 4.73 -1.78 -17.60
CA VAL A 240 4.74 -3.03 -18.37
C VAL A 240 5.45 -2.77 -19.67
#